data_AF-A0A6L3SVA1-F1
#
_entry.id   AF-A0A6L3SVA1-F1
#
_cell.length_a   1.000
_cell.length_b   1.000
_cell.length_c   1.000
_cell.angle_alpha   90.00
_cell.angle_beta   90.00
_cell.angle_gamma   90.00
#
_symmetry.space_group_name_H-M   'P 1'
#
loop_
_entity.id
_entity.type
_entity.pdbx_description
1 polymer ?
#
loop_
_entity_poly.entity_id
_entity_poly.type
_entity_poly.pdbx_seq_one_letter_code
_entity_poly.pdbx_strand_id
1 'polypeptide(L)'
;MIFDRALNETFVRRLAEEADSGGWWQDVLADRSLLVAPRRTALNVYWRGQALFNVSCPHGQLAVSTHEKFLVDPALAGQVPLVAGRFDTAASLERALFRSYEGLATLAKMKRAATLFSGEEKSGCHEIAVRNAGVIDVEVAFPGRLVLADGGEKTAPRIDLASVEADGDDVRLTFWEAKAYANGELRALGDGAAPVCTQIETYRLALAQHRADIEASYAAVAANLVAFKAMGWQRELSPLIEAVGRGERRLTLGAFPKVGLVVFGFDSGQRDEPRWKKHLDRLRATIGEVRAVGDPKNLRVGA
;
A
#
# COMPACT_ATOMS: atom_id res chain seq x y z
N MET A 1 2.45 5.76 22.27
CA MET A 1 2.91 5.98 20.88
C MET A 1 1.78 6.57 20.09
N ILE A 2 2.05 7.66 19.36
CA ILE A 2 1.10 8.31 18.47
C ILE A 2 1.04 7.53 17.16
N PHE A 3 2.20 7.10 16.64
CA PHE A 3 2.32 6.23 15.47
C PHE A 3 2.60 4.79 15.91
N ASP A 4 1.64 3.90 15.71
CA ASP A 4 1.77 2.47 16.00
C ASP A 4 0.98 1.68 14.98
N ARG A 5 1.64 0.69 14.36
CA ARG A 5 1.10 -0.13 13.28
C ARG A 5 1.25 -1.62 13.52
N ALA A 6 2.11 -2.04 14.44
CA ALA A 6 2.38 -3.45 14.63
C ALA A 6 1.19 -4.15 15.28
N LEU A 7 0.92 -5.38 14.87
CA LEU A 7 -0.03 -6.24 15.55
C LEU A 7 0.57 -6.71 16.87
N ASN A 8 -0.27 -6.79 17.90
CA ASN A 8 0.13 -7.41 19.17
C ASN A 8 0.29 -8.93 19.03
N GLU A 9 0.98 -9.53 20.00
CA GLU A 9 1.28 -10.97 20.01
C GLU A 9 0.04 -11.85 19.97
N THR A 10 -1.04 -11.45 20.66
CA THR A 10 -2.30 -12.21 20.65
C THR A 10 -2.85 -12.30 19.24
N PHE A 11 -2.89 -11.19 18.51
CA PHE A 11 -3.38 -11.16 17.13
C PHE A 11 -2.49 -12.01 16.22
N VAL A 12 -1.16 -11.86 16.30
CA VAL A 12 -0.23 -12.68 15.50
C VAL A 12 -0.41 -14.18 15.77
N ARG A 13 -0.57 -14.58 17.04
CA ARG A 13 -0.84 -15.98 17.40
C ARG A 13 -2.15 -16.49 16.78
N ARG A 14 -3.22 -15.70 16.83
CA ARG A 14 -4.50 -16.09 16.22
C ARG A 14 -4.40 -16.24 14.70
N LEU A 15 -3.59 -15.41 14.03
CA LEU A 15 -3.31 -15.58 12.60
C LEU A 15 -2.51 -16.87 12.32
N ALA A 16 -1.60 -17.27 13.22
CA ALA A 16 -0.90 -18.54 13.08
C ALA A 16 -1.87 -19.73 13.14
N GLU A 17 -2.78 -19.75 14.12
CA GLU A 17 -3.82 -20.78 14.24
C GLU A 17 -4.75 -20.83 13.01
N GLU A 18 -5.09 -19.67 12.44
CA GLU A 18 -5.88 -19.57 11.21
C GLU A 18 -5.12 -20.10 9.98
N ALA A 19 -3.80 -19.94 9.93
CA ALA A 19 -2.97 -20.46 8.84
C ALA A 19 -2.99 -22.00 8.82
N ASP A 20 -3.02 -22.65 9.98
CA ASP A 20 -3.06 -24.10 10.13
C ASP A 20 -4.45 -24.69 9.83
N SER A 21 -5.50 -23.88 9.91
CA SER A 21 -6.90 -24.33 9.78
C SER A 21 -7.37 -24.49 8.33
N GLY A 22 -6.60 -24.06 7.34
CA GLY A 22 -6.91 -24.23 5.91
C GLY A 22 -8.03 -23.33 5.39
N GLY A 23 -7.90 -22.01 5.56
CA GLY A 23 -8.92 -21.02 5.19
C GLY A 23 -8.40 -19.81 4.41
N TRP A 24 -9.15 -18.70 4.50
CA TRP A 24 -8.85 -17.46 3.76
C TRP A 24 -7.43 -16.94 4.00
N TRP A 25 -6.88 -17.12 5.21
CA TRP A 25 -5.56 -16.62 5.52
C TRP A 25 -4.48 -17.43 4.79
N GLN A 26 -4.63 -18.76 4.70
CA GLN A 26 -3.73 -19.61 3.93
C GLN A 26 -3.72 -19.21 2.44
N ASP A 27 -4.89 -18.93 1.86
CA ASP A 27 -5.01 -18.46 0.49
C ASP A 27 -4.33 -17.09 0.28
N VAL A 28 -4.45 -16.18 1.26
CA VAL A 28 -3.74 -14.89 1.23
C VAL A 28 -2.22 -15.09 1.34
N LEU A 29 -1.76 -15.98 2.22
CA LEU A 29 -0.35 -16.29 2.38
C LEU A 29 0.24 -16.92 1.10
N ALA A 30 -0.53 -17.74 0.38
CA ALA A 30 -0.10 -18.37 -0.87
C ALA A 30 -0.03 -17.40 -2.06
N ASP A 31 -0.83 -16.33 -2.07
CA ASP A 31 -0.91 -15.38 -3.19
C ASP A 31 0.15 -14.26 -3.07
N ARG A 32 1.27 -14.44 -3.77
CA ARG A 32 2.38 -13.46 -3.86
C ARG A 32 1.98 -12.08 -4.39
N SER A 33 0.83 -11.97 -5.03
CA SER A 33 0.36 -10.72 -5.62
C SER A 33 -0.48 -9.88 -4.65
N LEU A 34 -0.78 -10.40 -3.45
CA LEU A 34 -1.42 -9.62 -2.38
C LEU A 34 -0.37 -8.97 -1.49
N LEU A 35 -0.74 -7.81 -0.95
CA LEU A 35 0.06 -7.09 0.05
C LEU A 35 -0.66 -7.16 1.40
N VAL A 36 0.05 -7.44 2.47
CA VAL A 36 -0.50 -7.45 3.83
C VAL A 36 0.09 -6.30 4.63
N ALA A 37 -0.73 -5.62 5.42
CA ALA A 37 -0.34 -4.37 6.03
C ALA A 37 -0.89 -4.27 7.47
N PRO A 38 -0.03 -4.44 8.49
CA PRO A 38 -0.39 -4.26 9.90
C PRO A 38 -0.83 -2.82 10.22
N ARG A 39 -1.88 -2.67 11.03
CA ARG A 39 -2.51 -1.40 11.43
C ARG A 39 -2.94 -1.43 12.90
N ARG A 40 -2.04 -1.79 13.82
CA ARG A 40 -2.21 -1.87 15.29
C ARG A 40 -3.34 -2.80 15.74
N THR A 41 -4.58 -2.39 15.50
CA THR A 41 -5.81 -3.12 15.82
C THR A 41 -6.38 -3.89 14.63
N ALA A 42 -5.81 -3.70 13.43
CA ALA A 42 -6.27 -4.36 12.22
C ALA A 42 -5.10 -4.84 11.34
N LEU A 43 -5.38 -5.80 10.46
CA LEU A 43 -4.55 -6.21 9.33
C LEU A 43 -5.36 -5.99 8.07
N ASN A 44 -4.80 -5.24 7.11
CA ASN A 44 -5.41 -5.08 5.80
C ASN A 44 -4.70 -5.96 4.77
N VAL A 45 -5.49 -6.60 3.90
CA VAL A 45 -4.99 -7.36 2.74
C VAL A 45 -5.40 -6.60 1.48
N TYR A 46 -4.41 -6.16 0.70
CA TYR A 46 -4.60 -5.29 -0.44
C TYR A 46 -4.44 -6.00 -1.78
N TRP A 47 -5.31 -5.61 -2.73
CA TRP A 47 -5.19 -5.86 -4.15
C TRP A 47 -5.40 -4.56 -4.91
N ARG A 48 -4.38 -4.06 -5.61
CA ARG A 48 -4.44 -2.84 -6.45
C ARG A 48 -5.05 -1.64 -5.72
N GLY A 49 -4.57 -1.39 -4.50
CA GLY A 49 -5.02 -0.31 -3.61
C GLY A 49 -6.43 -0.46 -3.04
N GLN A 50 -7.06 -1.63 -3.19
CA GLN A 50 -8.31 -1.99 -2.52
C GLN A 50 -8.03 -2.95 -1.37
N ALA A 51 -8.56 -2.67 -0.18
CA ALA A 51 -8.47 -3.59 0.96
C ALA A 51 -9.52 -4.71 0.79
N LEU A 52 -9.09 -5.86 0.27
CA LEU A 52 -9.96 -7.04 0.10
C LEU A 52 -10.43 -7.57 1.45
N PHE A 53 -9.53 -7.62 2.44
CA PHE A 53 -9.85 -7.99 3.80
C PHE A 53 -9.41 -6.88 4.75
N ASN A 54 -10.26 -6.58 5.72
CA ASN A 54 -9.90 -5.91 6.96
C ASN A 54 -10.16 -6.90 8.10
N VAL A 55 -9.08 -7.28 8.77
CA VAL A 55 -9.08 -8.27 9.84
C VAL A 55 -8.82 -7.53 11.13
N SER A 56 -9.60 -7.79 12.16
CA SER A 56 -9.36 -7.30 13.52
C SER A 56 -9.31 -8.48 14.48
N CYS A 57 -8.82 -8.24 15.70
CA CYS A 57 -8.76 -9.27 16.75
C CYS A 57 -9.37 -8.80 18.08
N PRO A 58 -10.63 -8.34 18.10
CA PRO A 58 -11.30 -7.94 19.34
C PRO A 58 -11.39 -9.11 20.31
N HIS A 59 -11.04 -8.87 21.57
CA HIS A 59 -11.11 -9.88 22.64
C HIS A 59 -10.40 -11.22 22.31
N GLY A 60 -9.36 -11.18 21.46
CA GLY A 60 -8.60 -12.37 21.08
C GLY A 60 -9.26 -13.26 20.02
N GLN A 61 -10.32 -12.78 19.35
CA GLN A 61 -10.99 -13.51 18.26
C GLN A 61 -10.80 -12.78 16.93
N LEU A 62 -10.44 -13.52 15.88
CA LEU A 62 -10.34 -12.94 14.54
C LEU A 62 -11.73 -12.57 14.03
N ALA A 63 -11.89 -11.33 13.59
CA ALA A 63 -13.07 -10.87 12.87
C ALA A 63 -12.62 -10.33 11.52
N VAL A 64 -13.05 -11.00 10.45
CA VAL A 64 -12.69 -10.69 9.06
C VAL A 64 -13.87 -10.02 8.37
N SER A 65 -13.60 -8.92 7.68
CA SER A 65 -14.61 -8.17 6.94
C SER A 65 -14.10 -7.80 5.55
N THR A 66 -15.03 -7.57 4.62
CA THR A 66 -14.75 -7.09 3.27
C THR A 66 -15.81 -6.06 2.87
N HIS A 67 -15.51 -5.24 1.87
CA HIS A 67 -16.48 -4.30 1.33
C HIS A 67 -17.47 -5.03 0.42
N GLU A 68 -18.77 -4.75 0.54
CA GLU A 68 -19.85 -5.42 -0.21
C GLU A 68 -19.65 -5.43 -1.74
N LYS A 69 -19.11 -4.35 -2.31
CA LYS A 69 -18.77 -4.25 -3.74
C LYS A 69 -17.79 -5.33 -4.23
N PHE A 70 -17.00 -5.94 -3.34
CA PHE A 70 -16.12 -7.05 -3.70
C PHE A 70 -16.85 -8.39 -3.67
N LEU A 71 -18.03 -8.46 -3.04
CA LEU A 71 -18.92 -9.61 -3.02
C LEU A 71 -19.75 -9.76 -4.30
N VAL A 72 -19.78 -8.73 -5.15
CA VAL A 72 -20.50 -8.76 -6.43
C VAL A 72 -19.85 -9.78 -7.36
N ASP A 73 -20.63 -10.71 -7.92
CA ASP A 73 -20.13 -11.69 -8.88
C ASP A 73 -19.65 -10.97 -10.16
N PRO A 74 -18.33 -10.99 -10.44
CA PRO A 74 -17.80 -10.31 -11.62
C PRO A 74 -18.23 -10.97 -12.95
N ALA A 75 -18.90 -12.13 -12.90
CA ALA A 75 -19.45 -12.79 -14.08
C ALA A 75 -20.85 -12.27 -14.49
N LEU A 76 -21.44 -11.33 -13.73
CA LEU A 76 -22.69 -10.67 -14.14
C LEU A 76 -22.44 -9.81 -15.38
N ALA A 77 -22.89 -10.30 -16.54
CA ALA A 77 -22.75 -9.61 -17.83
C ALA A 77 -24.08 -9.40 -18.56
N GLY A 78 -25.20 -9.86 -17.98
CA GLY A 78 -26.53 -9.73 -18.56
C GLY A 78 -27.04 -8.29 -18.53
N GLN A 79 -27.86 -7.93 -19.51
CA GLN A 79 -28.62 -6.69 -19.47
C GLN A 79 -29.86 -6.87 -18.58
N VAL A 80 -30.12 -5.89 -17.73
CA VAL A 80 -31.31 -5.87 -16.88
C VAL A 80 -32.31 -4.89 -17.50
N PRO A 81 -33.50 -5.33 -17.94
CA PRO A 81 -34.47 -4.44 -18.56
C PRO A 81 -35.04 -3.44 -17.55
N LEU A 82 -35.33 -2.24 -18.03
CA LEU A 82 -36.04 -1.21 -17.28
C LEU A 82 -37.53 -1.26 -17.67
N VAL A 83 -38.37 -1.78 -16.77
CA VAL A 83 -39.80 -1.94 -16.99
C VAL A 83 -40.56 -1.01 -16.05
N ALA A 84 -41.38 -0.12 -16.62
CA ALA A 84 -42.16 0.86 -15.85
C ALA A 84 -41.31 1.65 -14.84
N GLY A 85 -40.10 2.04 -15.23
CA GLY A 85 -39.18 2.81 -14.38
C GLY A 85 -38.47 2.01 -13.28
N ARG A 86 -38.52 0.67 -13.32
CA ARG A 86 -37.81 -0.22 -12.36
C ARG A 86 -36.98 -1.25 -13.11
N PHE A 87 -35.78 -1.54 -12.60
CA PHE A 87 -34.95 -2.63 -13.13
C PHE A 87 -35.49 -3.98 -12.67
N ASP A 88 -35.68 -4.92 -13.60
CA ASP A 88 -36.10 -6.29 -13.28
C ASP A 88 -34.90 -7.14 -12.82
N THR A 89 -34.55 -7.04 -11.55
CA THR A 89 -33.35 -7.65 -10.97
C THR A 89 -33.57 -9.03 -10.36
N ALA A 90 -34.79 -9.58 -10.41
CA ALA A 90 -35.16 -10.79 -9.66
C ALA A 90 -34.21 -11.96 -9.92
N ALA A 91 -33.94 -12.27 -11.20
CA ALA A 91 -33.03 -13.35 -11.59
C ALA A 91 -31.55 -13.05 -11.29
N SER A 92 -31.16 -11.78 -11.22
CA SER A 92 -29.79 -11.37 -10.93
C SER A 92 -29.47 -11.41 -9.44
N LEU A 93 -30.43 -11.07 -8.57
CA LEU A 93 -30.23 -10.98 -7.12
C LEU A 93 -29.78 -12.31 -6.49
N GLU A 94 -30.26 -13.44 -6.99
CA GLU A 94 -29.87 -14.77 -6.51
C GLU A 94 -28.39 -15.08 -6.76
N ARG A 95 -27.82 -14.49 -7.81
CA ARG A 95 -26.44 -14.70 -8.25
C ARG A 95 -25.53 -13.50 -7.95
N ALA A 96 -26.11 -12.40 -7.49
CA ALA A 96 -25.43 -11.12 -7.47
C ALA A 96 -24.28 -11.08 -6.48
N LEU A 97 -24.44 -11.72 -5.32
CA LEU A 97 -23.47 -11.71 -4.23
C LEU A 97 -23.06 -13.12 -3.84
N PHE A 98 -21.77 -13.38 -3.71
CA PHE A 98 -21.31 -14.61 -3.06
C PHE A 98 -21.47 -14.51 -1.55
N ARG A 99 -21.91 -15.61 -0.92
CA ARG A 99 -22.29 -15.66 0.51
C ARG A 99 -21.29 -16.41 1.38
N SER A 100 -20.42 -17.19 0.76
CA SER A 100 -19.44 -18.08 1.39
C SER A 100 -18.05 -17.83 0.81
N TYR A 101 -17.03 -18.01 1.65
CA TYR A 101 -15.65 -18.08 1.19
C TYR A 101 -15.30 -19.53 0.87
N GLU A 102 -15.11 -19.84 -0.40
CA GLU A 102 -14.90 -21.18 -0.95
C GLU A 102 -13.47 -21.30 -1.50
N GLY A 103 -12.52 -20.80 -0.72
CA GLY A 103 -11.10 -20.84 -1.02
C GLY A 103 -10.67 -19.89 -2.17
N LEU A 104 -9.62 -20.31 -2.88
CA LEU A 104 -8.99 -19.55 -3.98
C LEU A 104 -9.97 -19.08 -5.06
N ALA A 105 -11.06 -19.82 -5.31
CA ALA A 105 -12.08 -19.41 -6.27
C ALA A 105 -12.80 -18.13 -5.84
N THR A 106 -13.14 -18.00 -4.56
CA THR A 106 -13.72 -16.77 -4.00
C THR A 106 -12.70 -15.64 -4.01
N LEU A 107 -11.44 -15.91 -3.62
CA LEU A 107 -10.38 -14.89 -3.66
C LEU A 107 -10.16 -14.34 -5.08
N ALA A 108 -10.15 -15.20 -6.09
CA ALA A 108 -10.02 -14.79 -7.50
C ALA A 108 -11.20 -13.91 -7.94
N LYS A 109 -12.44 -14.25 -7.54
CA LYS A 109 -13.62 -13.41 -7.79
C LYS A 109 -13.52 -12.04 -7.11
N MET A 110 -13.13 -12.01 -5.83
CA MET A 110 -12.89 -10.78 -5.07
C MET A 110 -11.87 -9.87 -5.76
N LYS A 111 -10.74 -10.42 -6.22
CA LYS A 111 -9.71 -9.65 -6.95
C LYS A 111 -10.25 -9.07 -8.26
N ARG A 112 -11.04 -9.84 -9.02
CA ARG A 112 -11.68 -9.34 -10.24
C ARG A 112 -12.65 -8.20 -9.94
N ALA A 113 -13.55 -8.38 -8.98
CA ALA A 113 -14.49 -7.35 -8.57
C ALA A 113 -13.76 -6.08 -8.08
N ALA A 114 -12.72 -6.23 -7.27
CA ALA A 114 -11.92 -5.13 -6.77
C ALA A 114 -11.19 -4.34 -7.87
N THR A 115 -10.75 -5.03 -8.94
CA THR A 115 -10.06 -4.39 -10.07
C THR A 115 -10.91 -3.33 -10.76
N LEU A 116 -12.26 -3.48 -10.75
CA LEU A 116 -13.18 -2.48 -11.31
C LEU A 116 -13.13 -1.13 -10.57
N PHE A 117 -12.59 -1.11 -9.34
CA PHE A 117 -12.49 0.08 -8.50
C PHE A 117 -11.04 0.56 -8.33
N SER A 118 -10.09 -0.04 -9.06
CA SER A 118 -8.68 0.31 -8.99
C SER A 118 -8.33 1.36 -10.04
N GLY A 119 -7.97 2.57 -9.58
CA GLY A 119 -7.39 3.59 -10.44
C GLY A 119 -5.98 3.24 -10.91
N GLU A 120 -5.50 3.96 -11.91
CA GLU A 120 -4.15 3.77 -12.48
C GLU A 120 -3.06 3.92 -11.41
N GLU A 121 -3.13 4.97 -10.60
CA GLU A 121 -2.11 5.26 -9.57
C GLU A 121 -1.99 4.12 -8.55
N LYS A 122 -3.14 3.71 -8.00
CA LYS A 122 -3.21 2.59 -7.04
C LYS A 122 -2.74 1.28 -7.63
N SER A 123 -3.06 1.03 -8.90
CA SER A 123 -2.62 -0.17 -9.60
C SER A 123 -1.11 -0.16 -9.82
N GLY A 124 -0.54 0.96 -10.27
CA GLY A 124 0.91 1.08 -10.46
C GLY A 124 1.69 1.00 -9.15
N CYS A 125 1.22 1.68 -8.10
CA CYS A 125 1.77 1.58 -6.75
C CYS A 125 1.78 0.13 -6.24
N HIS A 126 0.69 -0.61 -6.45
CA HIS A 126 0.61 -2.04 -6.11
C HIS A 126 1.62 -2.88 -6.90
N GLU A 127 1.74 -2.67 -8.21
CA GLU A 127 2.72 -3.39 -9.06
C GLU A 127 4.16 -3.11 -8.62
N ILE A 128 4.47 -1.89 -8.18
CA ILE A 128 5.77 -1.55 -7.60
C ILE A 128 5.97 -2.34 -6.30
N ALA A 129 5.02 -2.27 -5.37
CA ALA A 129 5.14 -2.90 -4.05
C ALA A 129 5.32 -4.43 -4.10
N VAL A 130 4.59 -5.13 -4.98
CA VAL A 130 4.69 -6.59 -5.09
C VAL A 130 6.02 -7.05 -5.71
N ARG A 131 6.70 -6.20 -6.48
CA ARG A 131 7.98 -6.53 -7.17
C ARG A 131 9.22 -6.12 -6.39
N ASN A 132 9.05 -5.45 -5.27
CA ASN A 132 10.14 -4.95 -4.45
C ASN A 132 10.06 -5.59 -3.07
N ALA A 133 10.91 -6.60 -2.84
CA ALA A 133 10.98 -7.33 -1.58
C ALA A 133 11.36 -6.42 -0.39
N GLY A 134 11.99 -5.27 -0.66
CA GLY A 134 12.28 -4.24 0.32
C GLY A 134 11.09 -3.40 0.75
N VAL A 135 9.92 -3.50 0.10
CA VAL A 135 8.71 -2.78 0.50
C VAL A 135 8.10 -3.46 1.72
N ILE A 136 8.18 -2.75 2.85
CA ILE A 136 7.73 -3.19 4.18
C ILE A 136 6.26 -2.83 4.44
N ASP A 137 5.74 -1.78 3.80
CA ASP A 137 4.36 -1.35 3.99
C ASP A 137 3.87 -0.47 2.83
N VAL A 138 2.56 -0.35 2.70
CA VAL A 138 1.86 0.50 1.72
C VAL A 138 0.81 1.35 2.44
N GLU A 139 0.31 2.43 1.84
CA GLU A 139 -0.75 3.27 2.43
C GLU A 139 -0.39 3.73 3.86
N VAL A 140 0.73 4.44 3.97
CA VAL A 140 1.32 4.88 5.24
C VAL A 140 0.59 6.06 5.82
N ALA A 141 -0.43 5.80 6.64
CA ALA A 141 -1.25 6.83 7.26
C ALA A 141 -0.60 7.42 8.50
N PHE A 142 -0.50 8.74 8.56
CA PHE A 142 -0.15 9.44 9.79
C PHE A 142 -1.40 9.65 10.66
N PRO A 143 -1.29 9.48 11.98
CA PRO A 143 -2.37 9.80 12.90
C PRO A 143 -2.61 11.32 12.96
N GLY A 144 -3.87 11.72 13.09
CA GLY A 144 -4.25 13.10 13.38
C GLY A 144 -4.28 14.04 12.18
N ARG A 145 -4.16 15.35 12.47
CA ARG A 145 -4.08 16.42 11.48
C ARG A 145 -2.64 16.82 11.29
N LEU A 146 -2.25 16.99 10.04
CA LEU A 146 -0.94 17.47 9.67
C LEU A 146 -1.07 18.85 9.06
N VAL A 147 -0.31 19.81 9.58
CA VAL A 147 -0.20 21.15 8.99
C VAL A 147 0.74 21.05 7.79
N LEU A 148 0.22 21.38 6.62
CA LEU A 148 0.93 21.45 5.36
C LEU A 148 1.87 22.67 5.37
N ALA A 149 2.95 22.60 4.57
CA ALA A 149 3.90 23.72 4.47
C ALA A 149 3.28 25.02 3.90
N ASP A 150 2.13 24.94 3.25
CA ASP A 150 1.35 26.10 2.77
C ASP A 150 0.34 26.64 3.80
N GLY A 151 0.33 26.10 5.03
CA GLY A 151 -0.59 26.46 6.10
C GLY A 151 -1.94 25.74 6.05
N GLY A 152 -2.19 24.88 5.06
CA GLY A 152 -3.37 24.01 5.04
C GLY A 152 -3.31 22.90 6.09
N GLU A 153 -4.43 22.26 6.41
CA GLU A 153 -4.47 21.07 7.25
C GLU A 153 -4.93 19.86 6.45
N LYS A 154 -4.20 18.74 6.54
CA LYS A 154 -4.63 17.45 5.98
C LYS A 154 -4.85 16.46 7.12
N THR A 155 -6.06 15.90 7.18
CA THR A 155 -6.38 14.85 8.14
C THR A 155 -5.93 13.51 7.58
N ALA A 156 -5.17 12.76 8.38
CA ALA A 156 -4.66 11.44 8.05
C ALA A 156 -3.96 11.35 6.67
N PRO A 157 -2.93 12.18 6.40
CA PRO A 157 -2.17 12.08 5.17
C PRO A 157 -1.54 10.70 5.03
N ARG A 158 -1.36 10.25 3.79
CA ARG A 158 -0.83 8.92 3.47
C ARG A 158 0.34 9.01 2.52
N ILE A 159 1.45 8.35 2.85
CA ILE A 159 2.53 8.10 1.88
C ILE A 159 2.26 6.74 1.23
N ASP A 160 2.48 6.63 -0.07
CA ASP A 160 2.08 5.42 -0.81
C ASP A 160 2.85 4.17 -0.38
N LEU A 161 4.17 4.27 -0.21
CA LEU A 161 5.05 3.13 0.09
C LEU A 161 6.05 3.46 1.21
N ALA A 162 6.37 2.45 2.01
CA ALA A 162 7.58 2.39 2.83
C ALA A 162 8.45 1.22 2.38
N SER A 163 9.75 1.46 2.25
CA SER A 163 10.75 0.47 1.89
C SER A 163 11.98 0.54 2.79
N VAL A 164 12.81 -0.49 2.74
CA VAL A 164 14.11 -0.50 3.43
C VAL A 164 15.28 -0.53 2.46
N GLU A 165 16.38 0.10 2.85
CA GLU A 165 17.67 0.07 2.15
C GLU A 165 18.82 -0.11 3.16
N ALA A 166 19.96 -0.60 2.68
CA ALA A 166 21.13 -0.77 3.55
C ALA A 166 21.72 0.59 3.96
N ASP A 167 22.11 0.73 5.24
CA ASP A 167 22.75 1.95 5.78
C ASP A 167 23.87 1.56 6.75
N GLY A 168 25.00 1.10 6.20
CA GLY A 168 26.09 0.50 6.97
C GLY A 168 25.63 -0.74 7.73
N ASP A 169 25.81 -0.73 9.05
CA ASP A 169 25.37 -1.79 9.96
C ASP A 169 23.88 -1.72 10.29
N ASP A 170 23.25 -0.56 10.07
CA ASP A 170 21.83 -0.33 10.27
C ASP A 170 21.03 -0.59 8.98
N VAL A 171 19.71 -0.50 9.10
CA VAL A 171 18.76 -0.52 7.98
C VAL A 171 18.02 0.80 7.96
N ARG A 172 17.99 1.47 6.81
CA ARG A 172 17.27 2.72 6.66
C ARG A 172 15.87 2.49 6.13
N LEU A 173 14.89 3.08 6.81
CA LEU A 173 13.52 3.19 6.36
C LEU A 173 13.38 4.40 5.42
N THR A 174 12.91 4.15 4.19
CA THR A 174 12.66 5.14 3.15
C THR A 174 11.21 5.12 2.71
N PHE A 175 10.71 6.25 2.25
CA PHE A 175 9.31 6.39 1.84
C PHE A 175 9.21 6.89 0.41
N TRP A 176 8.11 6.57 -0.25
CA TRP A 176 7.88 6.94 -1.64
C TRP A 176 6.44 7.38 -1.85
N GLU A 177 6.27 8.55 -2.46
CA GLU A 177 5.02 8.95 -3.11
C GLU A 177 5.05 8.44 -4.56
N ALA A 178 3.92 7.96 -5.06
CA ALA A 178 3.80 7.36 -6.38
C ALA A 178 2.70 8.08 -7.17
N LYS A 179 3.05 8.64 -8.33
CA LYS A 179 2.13 9.39 -9.19
C LYS A 179 2.10 8.82 -10.60
N ALA A 180 0.90 8.69 -11.17
CA ALA A 180 0.79 8.46 -12.60
C ALA A 180 1.18 9.73 -13.34
N TYR A 181 1.75 9.61 -14.54
CA TYR A 181 2.20 10.72 -15.37
C TYR A 181 1.06 11.72 -15.63
N ALA A 182 -0.17 11.23 -15.79
CA ALA A 182 -1.36 12.07 -16.00
C ALA A 182 -1.71 12.94 -14.78
N ASN A 183 -1.13 12.70 -13.61
CA ASN A 183 -1.43 13.45 -12.40
C ASN A 183 -0.95 14.92 -12.52
N GLY A 184 -1.88 15.86 -12.36
CA GLY A 184 -1.61 17.29 -12.42
C GLY A 184 -0.66 17.79 -11.33
N GLU A 185 -0.57 17.13 -10.18
CA GLU A 185 0.32 17.48 -9.06
C GLU A 185 1.81 17.38 -9.41
N LEU A 186 2.15 16.71 -10.52
CA LEU A 186 3.50 16.64 -11.09
C LEU A 186 3.89 17.91 -11.86
N ARG A 187 2.93 18.78 -12.17
CA ARG A 187 3.14 19.97 -12.99
C ARG A 187 3.24 21.21 -12.12
N ALA A 188 4.26 22.01 -12.38
CA ALA A 188 4.39 23.36 -11.85
C ALA A 188 3.50 24.33 -12.65
N LEU A 189 2.81 25.23 -11.95
CA LEU A 189 2.14 26.38 -12.55
C LEU A 189 3.11 27.57 -12.58
N GLY A 190 3.47 28.06 -13.77
CA GLY A 190 4.44 29.14 -13.93
C GLY A 190 5.80 28.80 -13.31
N ASP A 191 6.28 29.68 -12.43
CA ASP A 191 7.55 29.52 -11.70
C ASP A 191 7.38 28.89 -10.30
N GLY A 192 6.15 28.48 -9.94
CA GLY A 192 5.88 27.82 -8.66
C GLY A 192 6.42 26.38 -8.59
N ALA A 193 6.47 25.83 -7.37
CA ALA A 193 6.72 24.41 -7.17
C ALA A 193 5.50 23.58 -7.60
N ALA A 194 5.74 22.34 -8.06
CA ALA A 194 4.66 21.39 -8.30
C ALA A 194 4.01 20.99 -6.96
N PRO A 195 2.68 20.81 -6.87
CA PRO A 195 2.01 20.47 -5.61
C PRO A 195 2.60 19.27 -4.86
N VAL A 196 3.09 18.27 -5.58
CA VAL A 196 3.75 17.09 -4.99
C VAL A 196 5.02 17.43 -4.20
N CYS A 197 5.73 18.52 -4.54
CA CYS A 197 6.91 18.94 -3.79
C CYS A 197 6.55 19.38 -2.37
N THR A 198 5.48 20.18 -2.23
CA THR A 198 4.95 20.62 -0.92
C THR A 198 4.48 19.43 -0.10
N GLN A 199 3.82 18.47 -0.74
CA GLN A 199 3.36 17.24 -0.10
C GLN A 199 4.53 16.40 0.45
N ILE A 200 5.60 16.22 -0.34
CA ILE A 200 6.79 15.46 0.08
C ILE A 200 7.51 16.13 1.25
N GLU A 201 7.65 17.46 1.21
CA GLU A 201 8.30 18.18 2.31
C GLU A 201 7.51 18.07 3.61
N THR A 202 6.20 18.21 3.49
CA THR A 202 5.26 17.99 4.59
C THR A 202 5.42 16.59 5.21
N TYR A 203 5.63 15.56 4.39
CA TYR A 203 5.89 14.20 4.87
C TYR A 203 7.24 14.08 5.59
N ARG A 204 8.29 14.72 5.10
CA ARG A 204 9.60 14.73 5.77
C ARG A 204 9.52 15.35 7.16
N LEU A 205 8.78 16.45 7.30
CA LEU A 205 8.53 17.08 8.60
C LEU A 205 7.78 16.15 9.56
N ALA A 206 6.71 15.51 9.08
CA ALA A 206 5.93 14.55 9.85
C ALA A 206 6.79 13.36 10.35
N LEU A 207 7.59 12.80 9.44
CA LEU A 207 8.52 11.70 9.75
C LEU A 207 9.57 12.12 10.78
N ALA A 208 10.11 13.34 10.67
CA ALA A 208 11.09 13.86 11.61
C ALA A 208 10.47 14.07 13.00
N GLN A 209 9.26 14.63 13.07
CA GLN A 209 8.53 14.87 14.31
C GLN A 209 8.18 13.59 15.07
N HIS A 210 7.87 12.51 14.35
CA HIS A 210 7.44 11.23 14.94
C HIS A 210 8.50 10.13 14.86
N ARG A 211 9.77 10.50 14.69
CA ARG A 211 10.89 9.56 14.45
C ARG A 211 10.90 8.34 15.37
N ALA A 212 10.88 8.55 16.68
CA ALA A 212 11.03 7.46 17.64
C ALA A 212 9.87 6.46 17.55
N ASP A 213 8.64 6.96 17.45
CA ASP A 213 7.44 6.13 17.29
C ASP A 213 7.47 5.35 15.96
N ILE A 214 7.91 5.99 14.87
CA ILE A 214 7.99 5.36 13.54
C ILE A 214 9.06 4.26 13.51
N GLU A 215 10.27 4.55 13.99
CA GLU A 215 11.37 3.58 14.03
C GLU A 215 10.98 2.35 14.87
N ALA A 216 10.42 2.57 16.07
CA ALA A 216 9.95 1.48 16.94
C ALA A 216 8.79 0.70 16.31
N SER A 217 7.80 1.39 15.76
CA SER A 217 6.64 0.74 15.14
C SER A 217 7.05 -0.10 13.93
N TYR A 218 7.96 0.38 13.08
CA TYR A 218 8.36 -0.37 11.89
C TYR A 218 9.32 -1.52 12.18
N ALA A 219 10.12 -1.44 13.26
CA ALA A 219 10.85 -2.61 13.76
C ALA A 219 9.86 -3.72 14.19
N ALA A 220 8.79 -3.36 14.90
CA ALA A 220 7.75 -4.31 15.28
C ALA A 220 6.91 -4.83 14.08
N VAL A 221 6.66 -3.98 13.06
CA VAL A 221 6.06 -4.43 11.80
C VAL A 221 6.96 -5.44 11.10
N ALA A 222 8.27 -5.22 11.04
CA ALA A 222 9.21 -6.18 10.47
C ALA A 222 9.13 -7.54 11.18
N ALA A 223 9.03 -7.55 12.51
CA ALA A 223 8.81 -8.77 13.29
C ALA A 223 7.48 -9.47 12.94
N ASN A 224 6.38 -8.72 12.75
CA ASN A 224 5.12 -9.30 12.29
C ASN A 224 5.26 -9.94 10.89
N LEU A 225 5.96 -9.29 9.95
CA LEU A 225 6.16 -9.83 8.60
C LEU A 225 7.03 -11.10 8.61
N VAL A 226 8.05 -11.17 9.47
CA VAL A 226 8.84 -12.39 9.70
C VAL A 226 7.95 -13.51 10.24
N ALA A 227 7.04 -13.19 11.17
CA ALA A 227 6.07 -14.17 11.67
C ALA A 227 5.14 -14.66 10.56
N PHE A 228 4.63 -13.78 9.69
CA PHE A 228 3.81 -14.18 8.54
C PHE A 228 4.58 -15.07 7.57
N LYS A 229 5.87 -14.78 7.33
CA LYS A 229 6.74 -15.64 6.53
C LYS A 229 6.86 -17.03 7.14
N ALA A 230 7.01 -17.14 8.46
CA ALA A 230 7.02 -18.43 9.16
C ALA A 230 5.68 -19.19 9.06
N MET A 231 4.56 -18.49 8.89
CA MET A 231 3.23 -19.09 8.62
C MET A 231 3.07 -19.57 7.16
N GLY A 232 4.08 -19.39 6.30
CA GLY A 232 4.03 -19.83 4.90
C GLY A 232 3.76 -18.72 3.88
N TRP A 233 3.90 -17.44 4.26
CA TRP A 233 3.75 -16.33 3.31
C TRP A 233 4.73 -16.46 2.15
N GLN A 234 4.19 -16.55 0.93
CA GLN A 234 4.95 -16.79 -0.29
C GLN A 234 5.56 -15.52 -0.89
N ARG A 235 5.16 -14.33 -0.43
CA ARG A 235 5.77 -13.07 -0.90
C ARG A 235 7.23 -13.01 -0.44
N GLU A 236 8.10 -12.61 -1.36
CA GLU A 236 9.51 -12.40 -1.04
C GLU A 236 9.67 -11.22 -0.06
N LEU A 237 10.45 -11.46 1.00
CA LEU A 237 10.78 -10.47 2.00
C LEU A 237 12.29 -10.19 1.93
N SER A 238 12.67 -8.92 1.87
CA SER A 238 14.09 -8.54 1.84
C SER A 238 14.83 -9.08 3.06
N PRO A 239 16.08 -9.57 2.90
CA PRO A 239 16.93 -9.94 4.03
C PRO A 239 17.09 -8.82 5.07
N LEU A 240 17.02 -7.55 4.66
CA LEU A 240 17.08 -6.41 5.58
C LEU A 240 15.87 -6.34 6.50
N ILE A 241 14.66 -6.61 5.98
CA ILE A 241 13.44 -6.65 6.81
C ILE A 241 13.52 -7.83 7.77
N GLU A 242 14.04 -8.97 7.32
CA GLU A 242 14.22 -10.13 8.20
C GLU A 242 15.20 -9.85 9.34
N ALA A 243 16.35 -9.24 9.03
CA ALA A 243 17.36 -8.88 10.03
C ALA A 243 16.78 -7.91 11.07
N VAL A 244 16.02 -6.91 10.64
CA VAL A 244 15.31 -5.99 11.56
C VAL A 244 14.28 -6.74 12.40
N GLY A 245 13.45 -7.59 11.77
CA GLY A 245 12.39 -8.33 12.45
C GLY A 245 12.90 -9.35 13.48
N ARG A 246 14.16 -9.83 13.32
CA ARG A 246 14.87 -10.68 14.29
C ARG A 246 15.67 -9.89 15.33
N GLY A 247 15.72 -8.57 15.22
CA GLY A 247 16.52 -7.71 16.10
C GLY A 247 18.02 -7.74 15.83
N GLU A 248 18.45 -8.26 14.68
CA GLU A 248 19.86 -8.36 14.27
C GLU A 248 20.42 -7.02 13.76
N ARG A 249 19.54 -6.17 13.24
CA ARG A 249 19.88 -4.82 12.78
C ARG A 249 18.87 -3.80 13.29
N ARG A 250 19.35 -2.59 13.59
CA ARG A 250 18.49 -1.48 13.97
C ARG A 250 17.87 -0.85 12.71
N LEU A 251 16.59 -0.51 12.82
CA LEU A 251 15.88 0.30 11.82
C LEU A 251 15.96 1.78 12.19
N THR A 252 16.29 2.64 11.23
CA THR A 252 16.46 4.09 11.42
C THR A 252 15.87 4.88 10.25
N LEU A 253 15.41 6.11 10.47
CA LEU A 253 15.08 7.04 9.37
C LEU A 253 16.34 7.71 8.78
N GLY A 254 17.52 7.42 9.33
CA GLY A 254 18.78 8.11 9.04
C GLY A 254 18.79 9.53 9.64
N ALA A 255 19.86 10.30 9.40
CA ALA A 255 19.95 11.68 9.90
C ALA A 255 18.75 12.56 9.49
N PHE A 256 18.29 12.40 8.25
CA PHE A 256 17.12 13.08 7.69
C PHE A 256 16.17 12.06 7.05
N PRO A 257 14.85 12.10 7.31
CA PRO A 257 13.90 11.19 6.68
C PRO A 257 13.93 11.30 5.14
N LYS A 258 14.01 10.16 4.46
CA LYS A 258 13.95 10.10 2.98
C LYS A 258 12.52 9.88 2.52
N VAL A 259 12.05 10.80 1.68
CA VAL A 259 10.80 10.67 0.92
C VAL A 259 11.12 10.97 -0.53
N GLY A 260 11.06 9.95 -1.38
CA GLY A 260 11.26 10.03 -2.82
C GLY A 260 9.95 10.11 -3.59
N LEU A 261 10.04 10.43 -4.88
CA LEU A 261 8.92 10.42 -5.82
C LEU A 261 9.13 9.38 -6.90
N VAL A 262 8.08 8.62 -7.18
CA VAL A 262 7.98 7.73 -8.32
C VAL A 262 6.97 8.31 -9.30
N VAL A 263 7.36 8.41 -10.57
CA VAL A 263 6.46 8.74 -11.67
C VAL A 263 6.37 7.56 -12.64
N PHE A 264 5.16 7.16 -13.03
CA PHE A 264 4.96 6.06 -13.97
C PHE A 264 3.78 6.27 -14.93
N GLY A 265 3.58 5.35 -15.87
CA GLY A 265 2.44 5.38 -16.78
C GLY A 265 2.61 6.33 -17.96
N PHE A 266 3.82 6.41 -18.51
CA PHE A 266 4.10 7.22 -19.69
C PHE A 266 4.80 6.43 -20.81
N ASP A 267 4.54 6.80 -22.06
CA ASP A 267 5.22 6.25 -23.23
C ASP A 267 6.49 7.02 -23.62
N SER A 268 7.18 6.59 -24.68
CA SER A 268 8.40 7.27 -25.15
C SER A 268 8.14 8.68 -25.67
N GLY A 269 6.98 8.95 -26.29
CA GLY A 269 6.63 10.28 -26.77
C GLY A 269 6.45 11.26 -25.62
N GLN A 270 5.73 10.83 -24.59
CA GLN A 270 5.53 11.60 -23.35
C GLN A 270 6.83 11.77 -22.57
N ARG A 271 7.66 10.72 -22.46
CA ARG A 271 8.99 10.79 -21.85
C ARG A 271 9.86 11.86 -22.50
N ASP A 272 9.82 11.91 -23.84
CA ASP A 272 10.71 12.74 -24.62
C ASP A 272 10.20 14.16 -24.85
N GLU A 273 8.95 14.44 -24.44
CA GLU A 273 8.31 15.75 -24.52
C GLU A 273 9.12 16.83 -23.77
N PRO A 274 9.54 17.92 -24.45
CA PRO A 274 10.35 18.98 -23.84
C PRO A 274 9.71 19.65 -22.61
N ARG A 275 8.38 19.80 -22.59
CA ARG A 275 7.66 20.37 -21.44
C ARG A 275 7.72 19.45 -20.24
N TRP A 276 7.51 18.15 -20.45
CA TRP A 276 7.62 17.16 -19.39
C TRP A 276 9.03 17.11 -18.80
N LYS A 277 10.08 17.10 -19.64
CA LYS A 277 11.48 17.13 -19.17
C LYS A 277 11.75 18.31 -18.23
N LYS A 278 11.25 19.50 -18.55
CA LYS A 278 11.36 20.68 -17.66
C LYS A 278 10.67 20.47 -16.31
N HIS A 279 9.48 19.86 -16.29
CA HIS A 279 8.81 19.52 -15.04
C HIS A 279 9.59 18.48 -14.23
N LEU A 280 10.06 17.42 -14.88
CA LEU A 280 10.85 16.37 -14.23
C LEU A 280 12.17 16.90 -13.65
N ASP A 281 12.85 17.79 -14.35
CA ASP A 281 14.09 18.42 -13.86
C ASP A 281 13.82 19.29 -12.64
N ARG A 282 12.72 20.04 -12.62
CA ARG A 282 12.28 20.79 -11.43
C ARG A 282 11.96 19.86 -10.25
N LEU A 283 11.23 18.77 -10.49
CA LEU A 283 10.93 17.77 -9.47
C LEU A 283 12.23 17.20 -8.87
N ARG A 284 13.21 16.85 -9.71
CA ARG A 284 14.53 16.36 -9.27
C ARG A 284 15.30 17.40 -8.47
N ALA A 285 15.30 18.66 -8.91
CA ALA A 285 15.99 19.73 -8.21
C ALA A 285 15.41 19.98 -6.80
N THR A 286 14.09 19.84 -6.62
CA THR A 286 13.43 20.07 -5.32
C THR A 286 13.41 18.84 -4.41
N ILE A 287 13.08 17.66 -4.96
CA ILE A 287 12.88 16.44 -4.17
C ILE A 287 14.20 15.67 -4.00
N GLY A 288 15.12 15.80 -4.95
CA GLY A 288 16.34 14.99 -5.04
C GLY A 288 16.04 13.61 -5.62
N GLU A 289 15.41 12.74 -4.83
CA GLU A 289 15.17 11.35 -5.21
C GLU A 289 13.89 11.19 -6.02
N VAL A 290 13.99 11.30 -7.35
CA VAL A 290 12.88 11.11 -8.30
C VAL A 290 13.19 10.02 -9.30
N ARG A 291 12.36 8.97 -9.35
CA ARG A 291 12.45 7.86 -10.30
C ARG A 291 11.28 7.92 -11.28
N ALA A 292 11.55 7.96 -12.57
CA ALA A 292 10.54 8.01 -13.62
C ALA A 292 10.69 6.81 -14.55
N VAL A 293 9.66 5.98 -14.68
CA VAL A 293 9.66 4.78 -15.53
C VAL A 293 8.34 4.66 -16.29
N GLY A 294 8.36 4.24 -17.55
CA GLY A 294 7.10 4.10 -18.30
C GLY A 294 6.18 3.02 -17.72
N ASP A 295 6.72 1.81 -17.53
CA ASP A 295 6.01 0.68 -16.89
C ASP A 295 6.39 0.58 -15.40
N PRO A 296 5.43 0.67 -14.45
CA PRO A 296 5.69 0.54 -13.02
C PRO A 296 6.38 -0.77 -12.64
N LYS A 297 6.26 -1.84 -13.44
CA LYS A 297 6.91 -3.13 -13.18
C LYS A 297 8.44 -3.06 -13.25
N ASN A 298 8.97 -2.06 -13.96
CA ASN A 298 10.41 -1.85 -14.13
C ASN A 298 11.00 -1.01 -13.01
N LEU A 299 10.18 -0.49 -12.10
CA LEU A 299 10.67 0.29 -10.98
C LEU A 299 11.27 -0.62 -9.91
N ARG A 300 12.40 -0.19 -9.34
CA ARG A 300 12.92 -0.73 -8.09
C ARG A 300 12.93 0.35 -7.01
N VAL A 301 12.60 0.00 -5.78
CA VAL A 301 12.64 0.85 -4.56
C VAL A 301 13.13 0.00 -3.38
N GLY A 302 14.02 0.56 -2.56
CA GLY A 302 14.72 -0.18 -1.51
C GLY A 302 15.74 -1.17 -2.09
N ALA A 303 17.02 -0.94 -1.84
CA ALA A 303 18.12 -1.81 -2.23
C ALA A 303 19.09 -1.99 -1.06
#